data_AF-A0A848M0U5-F1
#
_entry.id   AF-A0A848M0U5-F1
#
_cell.length_a   1.000
_cell.length_b   1.000
_cell.length_c   1.000
_cell.angle_alpha   90.00
_cell.angle_beta   90.00
_cell.angle_gamma   90.00
#
_symmetry.space_group_name_H-M   'P 1'
#
loop_
_entity.id
_entity.type
_entity.pdbx_description
1 polymer ?
#
loop_
_entity_poly.entity_id
_entity_poly.type
_entity_poly.pdbx_seq_one_letter_code
_entity_poly.pdbx_strand_id
1 'polypeptide(L)'
;KAERVHQYHAHTLHALLELTQAAGLQHPAEFRAHHIVRRVSGNEVQLLSTLLKYLEPGDLLAGRYRYQLYERYWPMAQAERFDPVAV
;
A
#
# COMPACT_ATOMS: atom_id res chain seq x y z
N LYS A 1 -26.57 14.07 -12.88
CA LYS A 1 -25.18 13.83 -12.39
C LYS A 1 -25.14 12.74 -11.31
N ALA A 2 -26.06 12.74 -10.34
CA ALA A 2 -26.13 11.73 -9.28
C ALA A 2 -26.24 10.28 -9.78
N GLU A 3 -27.11 10.01 -10.75
CA GLU A 3 -27.32 8.66 -11.31
C GLU A 3 -26.02 8.02 -11.85
N ARG A 4 -25.24 8.78 -12.63
CA ARG A 4 -23.96 8.31 -13.16
C ARG A 4 -22.95 7.99 -12.06
N VAL A 5 -22.93 8.78 -10.99
CA VAL A 5 -22.03 8.55 -9.84
C VAL A 5 -22.44 7.27 -9.11
N HIS A 6 -23.74 7.07 -8.91
CA HIS A 6 -24.27 5.85 -8.31
C HIS A 6 -23.91 4.61 -9.13
N GLN A 7 -24.15 4.64 -10.44
CA GLN A 7 -23.82 3.54 -11.36
C GLN A 7 -22.31 3.26 -11.37
N TYR A 8 -21.47 4.29 -11.44
CA TYR A 8 -20.01 4.12 -11.37
C TYR A 8 -19.55 3.44 -10.08
N HIS A 9 -20.11 3.83 -8.94
CA HIS A 9 -19.80 3.20 -7.65
C HIS A 9 -20.24 1.73 -7.63
N ALA A 10 -21.46 1.43 -8.09
CA ALA A 10 -21.98 0.06 -8.15
C ALA A 10 -21.10 -0.83 -9.05
N HIS A 11 -20.69 -0.35 -10.22
CA HIS A 11 -19.78 -1.09 -11.10
C HIS A 11 -18.39 -1.27 -10.51
N THR A 12 -17.89 -0.29 -9.77
CA THR A 12 -16.60 -0.39 -9.07
C THR A 12 -16.64 -1.46 -7.99
N LEU A 13 -17.72 -1.54 -7.21
CA LEU A 13 -17.91 -2.58 -6.21
C LEU A 13 -18.04 -3.98 -6.84
N HIS A 14 -18.75 -4.08 -7.97
CA HIS A 14 -18.87 -5.34 -8.69
C HIS A 14 -17.52 -5.82 -9.23
N ALA A 15 -16.74 -4.94 -9.86
CA ALA A 15 -15.40 -5.28 -10.32
C ALA A 15 -14.47 -5.70 -9.16
N LEU A 16 -14.56 -5.04 -8.00
CA LEU A 16 -13.80 -5.42 -6.81
C LEU A 16 -14.18 -6.82 -6.31
N LEU A 17 -15.47 -7.19 -6.35
CA LEU A 17 -15.93 -8.53 -6.02
C LEU A 17 -15.31 -9.58 -6.94
N GLU A 18 -15.36 -9.37 -8.26
CA GLU A 18 -14.79 -10.29 -9.25
C GLU A 18 -13.28 -10.47 -9.03
N LEU A 19 -12.54 -9.38 -8.80
CA LEU A 19 -11.11 -9.43 -8.51
C LEU A 19 -10.80 -10.19 -7.21
N THR A 20 -11.61 -9.99 -6.16
CA THR A 20 -11.45 -10.68 -4.87
C THR A 20 -11.62 -12.19 -5.03
N GLN A 21 -12.66 -12.60 -5.75
CA GLN A 21 -12.94 -14.01 -6.03
C GLN A 21 -11.88 -14.64 -6.93
N ALA A 22 -11.44 -13.93 -7.98
CA ALA A 22 -10.39 -14.39 -8.87
C ALA A 22 -9.04 -14.58 -8.15
N ALA A 23 -8.77 -13.78 -7.11
CA ALA A 23 -7.63 -13.95 -6.23
C ALA A 23 -7.79 -15.08 -5.20
N GLY A 24 -8.95 -15.74 -5.13
CA GLY A 24 -9.25 -16.80 -4.16
C GLY A 24 -9.53 -16.30 -2.74
N LEU A 25 -9.86 -15.01 -2.59
CA LEU A 25 -10.10 -14.35 -1.30
C LEU A 25 -11.59 -14.30 -0.97
N GLN A 26 -11.93 -14.29 0.32
CA GLN A 26 -13.32 -14.17 0.77
C GLN A 26 -13.73 -12.70 0.98
N HIS A 27 -12.76 -11.84 1.29
CA HIS A 27 -12.97 -10.44 1.59
C HIS A 27 -11.85 -9.55 1.02
N PRO A 28 -12.15 -8.34 0.48
CA PRO A 28 -11.14 -7.44 -0.07
C PRO A 28 -10.03 -7.04 0.92
N ALA A 29 -10.30 -7.02 2.22
CA ALA A 29 -9.29 -6.75 3.24
C ALA A 29 -8.22 -7.85 3.36
N GLU A 30 -8.41 -9.01 2.72
CA GLU A 30 -7.43 -10.08 2.65
C GLU A 30 -6.38 -9.85 1.57
N PHE A 31 -6.55 -8.85 0.70
CA PHE A 31 -5.49 -8.49 -0.25
C PHE A 31 -4.20 -8.20 0.51
N ARG A 32 -3.12 -8.78 -0.01
CA ARG A 32 -1.74 -8.62 0.46
C ARG A 32 -0.89 -8.27 -0.75
N ALA A 33 0.29 -7.71 -0.52
CA ALA A 33 1.17 -7.29 -1.60
C ALA A 33 1.59 -8.42 -2.56
N HIS A 34 1.60 -9.68 -2.13
CA HIS A 34 1.88 -10.82 -3.02
C HIS A 34 0.74 -11.13 -4.01
N HIS A 35 -0.46 -10.55 -3.81
CA HIS A 35 -1.56 -10.64 -4.79
C HIS A 35 -1.44 -9.60 -5.91
N ILE A 36 -0.52 -8.63 -5.80
CA ILE A 36 -0.42 -7.49 -6.71
C ILE A 36 0.88 -7.61 -7.51
N VAL A 37 0.76 -7.65 -8.83
CA VAL A 37 1.89 -7.56 -9.76
C VAL A 37 1.99 -6.13 -10.28
N ARG A 38 3.18 -5.52 -10.17
CA ARG A 38 3.47 -4.19 -10.71
C ARG A 38 4.46 -4.29 -11.85
N ARG A 39 4.14 -3.64 -12.97
CA ARG A 39 5.10 -3.38 -14.06
C ARG A 39 6.09 -2.31 -13.61
N VAL A 40 7.39 -2.64 -13.59
CA VAL A 40 8.46 -1.73 -13.14
C VAL A 40 9.26 -1.14 -14.29
N SER A 41 9.24 -1.79 -15.45
CA SER A 41 9.77 -1.27 -16.71
C SER A 41 8.96 -1.81 -17.89
N GLY A 42 9.31 -1.43 -19.12
CA GLY A 42 8.63 -1.95 -20.33
C GLY A 42 8.58 -3.48 -20.36
N ASN A 43 9.64 -4.14 -19.91
CA ASN A 43 9.85 -5.58 -20.05
C ASN A 43 9.87 -6.34 -18.71
N GLU A 44 9.64 -5.65 -17.59
CA GLU A 44 9.78 -6.24 -16.26
C GLU A 44 8.53 -6.03 -15.41
N VAL A 45 8.08 -7.12 -14.80
CA VAL A 45 7.02 -7.16 -13.81
C VAL A 45 7.58 -7.77 -12.52
N GLN A 46 7.19 -7.21 -11.38
CA GLN A 46 7.58 -7.71 -10.07
C GLN A 46 6.36 -7.76 -9.15
N LEU A 47 6.38 -8.69 -8.19
CA LEU A 47 5.40 -8.71 -7.10
C LEU A 47 5.58 -7.47 -6.23
N LEU A 48 4.47 -6.86 -5.81
CA LEU A 48 4.52 -5.70 -4.92
C LEU A 48 5.18 -6.05 -3.58
N SER A 49 5.04 -7.30 -3.11
CA SER A 49 5.74 -7.79 -1.91
C SER A 49 7.27 -7.76 -2.03
N THR A 50 7.82 -7.83 -3.25
CA THR A 50 9.27 -7.73 -3.46
C THR A 50 9.72 -6.26 -3.49
N LEU A 51 8.82 -5.36 -3.89
CA LEU A 51 9.10 -3.93 -4.03
C LEU A 51 9.01 -3.18 -2.72
N LEU A 52 8.08 -3.57 -1.84
CA LEU A 52 7.85 -2.91 -0.56
C LEU A 52 8.97 -3.19 0.44
N LYS A 53 9.26 -2.19 1.28
CA LYS A 53 10.27 -2.24 2.34
C LYS A 53 9.58 -2.49 3.68
N TYR A 54 9.60 -3.75 4.14
CA TYR A 54 8.93 -4.19 5.35
C TYR A 54 9.79 -4.02 6.61
N LEU A 55 9.20 -3.48 7.65
CA LEU A 55 9.81 -3.32 8.97
C LEU A 55 9.27 -4.39 9.92
N GLU A 56 10.07 -4.78 10.90
CA GLU A 56 9.56 -5.57 12.01
C GLU A 56 8.82 -4.69 13.02
N PRO A 57 7.89 -5.27 13.78
CA PRO A 57 7.32 -4.60 14.94
C PRO A 57 8.41 -4.03 15.86
N GLY A 58 8.36 -2.73 16.11
CA GLY A 58 9.28 -2.02 16.99
C GLY A 58 10.54 -1.44 16.33
N ASP A 59 10.83 -1.74 15.05
CA ASP A 59 12.04 -1.23 14.36
C ASP A 59 12.14 0.31 14.43
N LEU A 60 11.03 0.99 14.17
CA LEU A 60 10.95 2.45 14.18
C LEU A 60 11.11 3.07 15.57
N LEU A 61 10.58 2.41 16.60
CA LEU A 61 10.66 2.88 17.99
C LEU A 61 12.07 2.69 18.55
N ALA A 62 12.75 1.62 18.15
CA ALA A 62 14.11 1.31 18.58
C ALA A 62 15.19 2.05 17.77
N GLY A 63 14.82 2.87 16.78
CA GLY A 63 15.76 3.52 15.86
C GLY A 63 16.54 2.53 14.98
N ARG A 64 16.00 1.32 14.77
CA ARG A 64 16.63 0.27 13.96
C ARG A 64 16.15 0.39 12.52
N TYR A 65 16.87 1.18 11.73
CA TYR A 65 16.50 1.42 10.34
C TYR A 65 17.14 0.39 9.41
N ARG A 66 16.34 -0.54 8.89
CA ARG A 66 16.78 -1.54 7.90
C ARG A 66 16.97 -0.96 6.49
N TYR A 67 16.37 0.19 6.22
CA TYR A 67 16.39 0.85 4.92
C TYR A 67 16.63 2.35 5.08
N GLN A 68 17.47 2.91 4.22
CA GLN A 68 17.86 4.34 4.20
C GLN A 68 16.66 5.30 4.16
N LEU A 69 15.55 4.88 3.54
CA LEU A 69 14.31 5.65 3.53
C LEU A 69 13.85 5.99 4.95
N TYR A 70 13.76 4.99 5.83
CA TYR A 70 13.31 5.19 7.19
C TYR A 70 14.35 5.93 8.02
N GLU A 71 15.63 5.63 7.83
CA GLU A 71 16.72 6.37 8.51
C GLU A 71 16.66 7.88 8.23
N ARG A 72 16.39 8.25 6.97
CA ARG A 72 16.36 9.65 6.55
C ARG A 72 15.09 10.38 6.97
N TYR A 73 13.93 9.74 6.82
CA TYR A 73 12.64 10.43 6.94
C TYR A 73 11.94 10.17 8.28
N TRP A 74 12.19 9.05 8.95
CA TRP A 74 11.52 8.75 10.22
C TRP A 74 11.86 9.74 11.34
N PRO A 75 13.12 10.18 11.52
CA PRO A 75 13.45 11.17 12.55
C PRO A 75 12.76 12.54 12.36
N MET A 76 12.29 12.84 11.15
CA MET A 76 11.57 14.08 10.85
C MET A 76 10.07 13.98 11.18
N ALA A 77 9.55 12.78 11.43
CA ALA A 77 8.12 12.56 11.68
C ALA A 77 7.73 12.87 13.13
N GLN A 78 6.56 13.50 13.32
CA GLN A 78 5.97 13.80 14.62
C GLN A 78 4.47 13.49 14.62
N ALA A 79 3.88 13.27 15.80
CA ALA A 79 2.46 12.90 15.91
C ALA A 79 1.54 14.12 15.98
N GLU A 80 2.08 15.26 16.38
CA GLU A 80 1.34 16.46 16.74
C GLU A 80 0.97 17.31 15.51
N ARG A 81 1.75 17.21 14.43
CA ARG A 81 1.57 17.99 13.19
C ARG A 81 2.07 17.21 11.97
N PHE A 82 1.56 17.59 10.79
CA PHE A 82 1.98 17.01 9.51
C PHE A 82 3.27 17.62 8.94
N ASP A 83 3.68 18.79 9.41
CA ASP A 83 4.96 19.40 9.04
C ASP A 83 6.13 18.62 9.66
N PRO A 84 7.30 18.52 9.00
CA PRO A 84 8.45 17.84 9.56
C PRO A 84 9.00 18.60 10.77
N VAL A 85 9.60 17.87 11.71
CA VAL A 85 10.48 18.47 12.72
C VAL A 85 11.64 19.11 11.95
N ALA A 86 11.80 20.43 12.07
CA ALA A 86 12.93 21.12 11.45
C ALA A 86 14.24 20.47 11.92
N VAL A 87 15.02 19.95 10.98
CA VAL A 87 16.31 19.30 11.23
C VAL A 87 17.38 20.35 11.48
#